data_AF-A0A1B9GDB6-F1
#
_entry.id   AF-A0A1B9GDB6-F1
#
_cell.length_a   1.000
_cell.length_b   1.000
_cell.length_c   1.000
_cell.angle_alpha   90.00
_cell.angle_beta   90.00
_cell.angle_gamma   90.00
#
_symmetry.space_group_name_H-M   'P 1'
#
loop_
_entity.id
_entity.type
_entity.pdbx_description
1 polymer ?
#
loop_
_entity_poly.entity_id
_entity_poly.type
_entity_poly.pdbx_seq_one_letter_code
_entity_poly.pdbx_strand_id
1 'polypeptide(L)'
;MSVTPDNLASRLSGLNTSEQVSNGHSPSAPGSPTTDSPRRGSVLDNGTNIGSALGRKSSQGGPKPSFSMTNSENERRGSAGSTGRISRRGSNIVMTPGGAQAVYHTRTNDDVELPHAEKKTIADHLRKYESLLTLTPQRMRMIVHSFEETLDNGLQKDGQVVPMIPTFVFGWPSGKEVGEYLALDLGGTNLRVCLVTLQGQGKFQVTQTKYRLTEEQKQDEGQKLLDFCAECLDSFIRDTLGRTEEDGKLPLGFTFSYPCSQDKIDHGVLIRWTKGFGAPNIEGRDVAAMFQDSLKRFNVPAELTALINDTTGTLIASNYVDPHTKIAVIFGTGCNAAYMENAGSIPKIDKIGLPKEQGMAINCEWGAFDSFDHQHLPRTKYDIIIDESSNKPGEQSFEKMIAGLYLGEIFRLVICELIDAGDLFLGQNTYKLEKAYAFDTAFLSLMESDVTDELLTVIGVFTHFFGVETTLEERQFFKKLAVLIGTRSARLSACGIAAIVSKKGYLDEGCAVGADGSLYNKYPNFANRVHTALVDIFGEKGKNIVTHHAEDGSGVGSAIIAAMTKERKDQGFFVEY
;
A
#
# COMPACT_ATOMS: atom_id res chain seq x y z
N MET A 1 -18.67 -13.75 1.23
CA MET A 1 -17.39 -13.14 0.84
C MET A 1 -17.56 -11.64 0.94
N SER A 2 -16.77 -10.95 1.76
CA SER A 2 -16.73 -9.47 1.76
C SER A 2 -15.90 -9.00 0.57
N VAL A 3 -16.40 -8.00 -0.17
CA VAL A 3 -15.61 -7.31 -1.20
C VAL A 3 -14.87 -6.19 -0.51
N THR A 4 -13.55 -6.33 -0.36
CA THR A 4 -12.69 -5.22 0.11
C THR A 4 -12.49 -4.19 -1.01
N PRO A 5 -12.21 -2.91 -0.69
CA PRO A 5 -11.97 -1.89 -1.71
C PRO A 5 -10.84 -2.25 -2.69
N ASP A 6 -9.77 -2.91 -2.23
CA ASP A 6 -8.70 -3.44 -3.10
C ASP A 6 -9.22 -4.43 -4.17
N ASN A 7 -10.16 -5.29 -3.80
CA ASN A 7 -10.81 -6.25 -4.70
C ASN A 7 -11.80 -5.57 -5.67
N LEU A 8 -12.17 -4.31 -5.44
CA LEU A 8 -12.97 -3.50 -6.36
C LEU A 8 -12.06 -2.71 -7.31
N ALA A 9 -11.04 -2.03 -6.77
CA ALA A 9 -10.06 -1.26 -7.54
C ALA A 9 -9.31 -2.12 -8.57
N SER A 10 -8.85 -3.31 -8.18
CA SER A 10 -8.19 -4.26 -9.08
C SER A 10 -9.09 -4.80 -10.20
N ARG A 11 -10.41 -4.82 -10.00
CA ARG A 11 -11.38 -5.20 -11.05
C ARG A 11 -11.66 -4.05 -12.02
N LEU A 12 -11.68 -2.82 -11.52
CA LEU A 12 -11.90 -1.62 -12.34
C LEU A 12 -10.66 -1.30 -13.20
N SER A 13 -9.43 -1.48 -12.68
CA SER A 13 -8.21 -1.31 -13.48
C SER A 13 -8.13 -2.28 -14.68
N GLY A 14 -8.67 -3.50 -14.53
CA GLY A 14 -8.70 -4.50 -15.61
C GLY A 14 -9.70 -4.22 -16.74
N LEU A 15 -10.56 -3.20 -16.62
CA LEU A 15 -11.53 -2.81 -17.65
C LEU A 15 -10.99 -1.71 -18.59
N ASN A 16 -9.94 -0.98 -18.21
CA ASN A 16 -9.38 0.12 -19.00
C ASN A 16 -8.24 -0.31 -19.95
N THR A 17 -7.81 -1.58 -19.94
CA THR A 17 -6.65 -2.06 -20.72
C THR A 17 -7.01 -2.69 -22.07
N SER A 18 -8.27 -2.63 -22.51
CA SER A 18 -8.76 -3.34 -23.71
C SER A 18 -9.02 -2.44 -24.93
N GLU A 19 -8.25 -1.36 -25.14
CA GLU A 19 -8.30 -0.62 -26.41
C GLU A 19 -6.98 0.12 -26.75
N GLN A 20 -6.05 -0.59 -27.41
CA GLN A 20 -5.01 0.04 -28.25
C GLN A 20 -4.89 -0.71 -29.58
N VAL A 21 -5.21 -0.02 -30.68
CA VAL A 21 -5.23 -0.58 -32.03
C VAL A 21 -3.85 -0.39 -32.69
N SER A 22 -3.24 -1.49 -33.14
CA SER A 22 -1.91 -1.51 -33.75
C SER A 22 -1.94 -1.17 -35.26
N ASN A 23 -1.59 0.08 -35.61
CA ASN A 23 -1.41 0.50 -37.01
C ASN A 23 0.04 0.34 -37.47
N GLY A 24 0.42 -0.87 -37.90
CA GLY A 24 1.71 -1.15 -38.54
C GLY A 24 1.65 -1.01 -40.07
N HIS A 25 2.43 -0.08 -40.65
CA HIS A 25 2.65 -0.01 -42.10
C HIS A 25 3.88 -0.83 -42.51
N SER A 26 3.73 -1.71 -43.50
CA SER A 26 4.83 -2.42 -44.18
C SER A 26 4.58 -2.45 -45.69
N PRO A 27 5.58 -2.15 -46.55
CA PRO A 27 5.43 -2.19 -48.00
C PRO A 27 5.54 -3.61 -48.58
N SER A 28 5.00 -3.79 -49.78
CA SER A 28 5.07 -4.99 -50.63
C SER A 28 6.42 -5.03 -51.43
N ALA A 29 6.80 -6.03 -52.24
CA ALA A 29 6.07 -7.12 -52.92
C ALA A 29 6.97 -8.38 -53.16
N PRO A 30 6.89 -9.19 -54.26
CA PRO A 30 6.14 -10.45 -54.27
C PRO A 30 6.89 -11.70 -54.81
N GLY A 31 6.30 -12.91 -54.72
CA GLY A 31 6.73 -14.08 -55.52
C GLY A 31 6.29 -15.46 -54.99
N SER A 32 5.81 -16.34 -55.87
CA SER A 32 5.32 -17.72 -55.60
C SER A 32 5.79 -18.68 -56.74
N PRO A 33 5.47 -20.00 -56.83
CA PRO A 33 4.65 -20.88 -55.96
C PRO A 33 5.16 -22.36 -55.75
N THR A 34 4.35 -23.18 -55.05
CA THR A 34 4.14 -24.68 -55.15
C THR A 34 5.27 -25.72 -54.90
N THR A 35 4.98 -26.72 -54.02
CA THR A 35 4.77 -28.15 -54.39
C THR A 35 4.02 -28.97 -53.29
N ASP A 36 3.28 -29.98 -53.75
CA ASP A 36 2.37 -31.01 -53.17
C ASP A 36 2.60 -31.75 -51.80
N SER A 37 1.50 -31.84 -51.01
CA SER A 37 0.71 -33.08 -50.63
C SER A 37 1.31 -34.32 -49.90
N PRO A 38 0.49 -35.27 -49.34
CA PRO A 38 -0.83 -35.17 -48.64
C PRO A 38 -1.09 -36.16 -47.45
N ARG A 39 -2.31 -36.11 -46.85
CA ARG A 39 -2.99 -37.07 -45.87
C ARG A 39 -2.59 -36.87 -44.39
N ARG A 40 -3.46 -37.00 -43.35
CA ARG A 40 -4.93 -37.23 -43.09
C ARG A 40 -5.19 -36.89 -41.58
N GLY A 41 -6.40 -36.75 -41.00
CA GLY A 41 -7.79 -36.72 -41.49
C GLY A 41 -8.83 -36.92 -40.34
N SER A 42 -10.10 -36.49 -40.54
CA SER A 42 -11.32 -36.57 -39.67
C SER A 42 -11.35 -35.77 -38.32
N VAL A 43 -12.36 -34.97 -37.88
CA VAL A 43 -13.80 -34.69 -38.23
C VAL A 43 -14.79 -35.67 -37.52
N LEU A 44 -15.87 -35.31 -36.76
CA LEU A 44 -16.62 -34.03 -36.50
C LEU A 44 -17.47 -34.03 -35.19
N ASP A 45 -17.84 -32.82 -34.69
CA ASP A 45 -19.10 -32.35 -34.02
C ASP A 45 -19.86 -32.97 -32.80
N ASN A 46 -20.38 -32.03 -31.96
CA ASN A 46 -21.72 -31.88 -31.31
C ASN A 46 -22.39 -33.03 -30.49
N GLY A 47 -23.27 -32.77 -29.50
CA GLY A 47 -23.74 -31.51 -28.87
C GLY A 47 -25.06 -31.65 -28.07
N THR A 48 -25.39 -30.66 -27.23
CA THR A 48 -26.71 -30.37 -26.57
C THR A 48 -27.40 -31.36 -25.59
N ASN A 49 -27.49 -30.93 -24.31
CA ASN A 49 -28.70 -30.75 -23.45
C ASN A 49 -29.70 -31.89 -23.11
N ILE A 50 -30.60 -31.57 -22.14
CA ILE A 50 -31.67 -32.41 -21.50
C ILE A 50 -31.14 -33.25 -20.30
N GLY A 51 -31.82 -33.38 -19.14
CA GLY A 51 -33.14 -32.90 -18.72
C GLY A 51 -33.37 -33.03 -17.20
N SER A 52 -34.60 -32.85 -16.71
CA SER A 52 -34.90 -32.56 -15.29
C SER A 52 -35.84 -33.56 -14.56
N ALA A 53 -35.85 -33.44 -13.22
CA ALA A 53 -36.98 -33.64 -12.29
C ALA A 53 -37.14 -34.99 -11.51
N LEU A 54 -38.11 -34.94 -10.56
CA LEU A 54 -38.57 -35.93 -9.56
C LEU A 54 -37.73 -35.99 -8.24
N GLY A 55 -38.32 -36.04 -7.03
CA GLY A 55 -39.76 -36.02 -6.66
C GLY A 55 -40.04 -35.69 -5.17
N ARG A 56 -41.32 -35.48 -4.80
CA ARG A 56 -41.80 -35.01 -3.47
C ARG A 56 -42.51 -36.10 -2.62
N LYS A 57 -42.53 -35.92 -1.29
CA LYS A 57 -43.64 -36.12 -0.27
C LYS A 57 -43.05 -35.86 1.14
N SER A 58 -43.61 -35.15 2.15
CA SER A 58 -44.96 -34.95 2.74
C SER A 58 -45.48 -36.15 3.58
N SER A 59 -46.04 -36.04 4.80
CA SER A 59 -46.33 -34.90 5.73
C SER A 59 -46.91 -35.42 7.09
N GLN A 60 -47.36 -34.52 8.00
CA GLN A 60 -48.01 -34.75 9.33
C GLN A 60 -47.06 -35.07 10.51
N GLY A 61 -47.36 -34.80 11.79
CA GLY A 61 -48.52 -34.15 12.45
C GLY A 61 -48.26 -33.83 13.95
N GLY A 62 -49.12 -33.06 14.62
CA GLY A 62 -48.97 -32.62 16.05
C GLY A 62 -49.43 -33.66 17.10
N PRO A 63 -49.36 -33.37 18.44
CA PRO A 63 -50.15 -32.29 19.05
C PRO A 63 -49.50 -31.51 20.23
N LYS A 64 -50.28 -30.62 20.89
CA LYS A 64 -49.96 -29.91 22.17
C LYS A 64 -50.42 -30.72 23.41
N PRO A 65 -50.03 -30.29 24.62
CA PRO A 65 -51.07 -29.83 25.58
C PRO A 65 -50.82 -28.42 26.16
N SER A 66 -51.65 -27.99 27.12
CA SER A 66 -51.71 -26.63 27.69
C SER A 66 -52.25 -26.62 29.13
N PHE A 67 -51.91 -25.61 29.94
CA PHE A 67 -52.69 -25.22 31.13
C PHE A 67 -52.60 -23.70 31.45
N SER A 68 -53.56 -23.22 32.24
CA SER A 68 -53.76 -21.84 32.76
C SER A 68 -53.48 -21.79 34.29
N MET A 69 -53.69 -20.75 35.13
CA MET A 69 -54.58 -19.57 35.27
C MET A 69 -53.84 -18.51 36.19
N THR A 70 -54.27 -17.31 36.60
CA THR A 70 -55.51 -16.47 36.52
C THR A 70 -55.15 -15.00 36.86
N ASN A 71 -55.89 -14.02 36.30
CA ASN A 71 -56.24 -12.69 36.89
C ASN A 71 -55.09 -11.68 37.23
N SER A 72 -55.32 -10.37 37.44
CA SER A 72 -56.56 -9.59 37.65
C SER A 72 -56.54 -8.21 36.98
N GLU A 73 -57.71 -7.58 36.85
CA GLU A 73 -57.95 -6.27 36.23
C GLU A 73 -57.87 -5.10 37.24
N ASN A 74 -57.62 -3.87 36.76
CA ASN A 74 -58.36 -2.70 37.25
C ASN A 74 -58.41 -1.56 36.18
N GLU A 75 -59.29 -0.58 36.37
CA GLU A 75 -59.95 0.14 35.26
C GLU A 75 -59.68 1.65 35.11
N ARG A 76 -59.65 2.08 33.82
CA ARG A 76 -60.31 3.28 33.22
C ARG A 76 -59.75 4.71 33.33
N ARG A 77 -59.93 5.41 32.18
CA ARG A 77 -59.96 6.88 31.90
C ARG A 77 -58.62 7.64 32.03
N GLY A 78 -58.10 8.36 31.02
CA GLY A 78 -58.42 8.40 29.58
C GLY A 78 -58.75 9.81 29.02
N SER A 79 -57.96 10.29 28.05
CA SER A 79 -58.29 11.40 27.13
C SER A 79 -57.45 11.29 25.83
N ALA A 80 -57.82 12.03 24.79
CA ALA A 80 -57.38 11.83 23.39
C ALA A 80 -55.98 12.37 23.05
N GLY A 81 -55.38 11.84 21.97
CA GLY A 81 -54.07 12.27 21.44
C GLY A 81 -53.52 11.42 20.28
N SER A 82 -54.33 11.06 19.29
CA SER A 82 -53.96 10.06 18.26
C SER A 82 -53.53 10.66 16.92
N THR A 83 -52.26 10.51 16.55
CA THR A 83 -51.75 10.72 15.17
C THR A 83 -50.90 9.53 14.69
N GLY A 84 -51.52 8.35 14.62
CA GLY A 84 -50.87 7.16 14.06
C GLY A 84 -50.71 7.26 12.53
N ARG A 85 -49.48 7.09 12.02
CA ARG A 85 -49.20 6.99 10.57
C ARG A 85 -49.86 5.72 10.00
N ILE A 86 -50.96 5.87 9.28
CA ILE A 86 -51.57 4.77 8.50
C ILE A 86 -51.13 4.89 7.04
N SER A 87 -50.22 4.01 6.61
CA SER A 87 -49.93 3.83 5.19
C SER A 87 -51.13 3.18 4.50
N ARG A 88 -51.92 3.97 3.75
CA ARG A 88 -53.05 3.47 2.95
C ARG A 88 -52.63 3.29 1.50
N ARG A 89 -52.39 2.05 1.08
CA ARG A 89 -52.43 1.68 -0.34
C ARG A 89 -53.89 1.72 -0.81
N GLY A 90 -54.26 2.77 -1.53
CA GLY A 90 -55.54 2.85 -2.25
C GLY A 90 -55.37 2.54 -3.73
N SER A 91 -56.03 1.50 -4.23
CA SER A 91 -56.18 1.23 -5.67
C SER A 91 -57.58 1.63 -6.10
N ASN A 92 -57.70 2.81 -6.71
CA ASN A 92 -58.98 3.30 -7.22
C ASN A 92 -59.23 2.80 -8.64
N ILE A 93 -60.47 2.41 -8.92
CA ILE A 93 -60.95 2.00 -10.24
C ILE A 93 -61.91 3.08 -10.72
N VAL A 94 -61.70 3.60 -11.93
CA VAL A 94 -62.63 4.53 -12.59
C VAL A 94 -63.20 3.84 -13.82
N MET A 95 -64.53 3.81 -13.96
CA MET A 95 -65.16 3.45 -15.22
C MET A 95 -65.16 4.65 -16.17
N THR A 96 -64.68 4.41 -17.38
CA THR A 96 -64.84 5.36 -18.49
C THR A 96 -66.27 5.31 -19.05
N PRO A 97 -66.76 6.35 -19.75
CA PRO A 97 -68.09 6.34 -20.37
C PRO A 97 -68.33 5.22 -21.40
N GLY A 98 -67.26 4.57 -21.89
CA GLY A 98 -67.32 3.38 -22.76
C GLY A 98 -67.36 2.04 -22.01
N GLY A 99 -67.51 2.04 -20.68
CA GLY A 99 -67.62 0.82 -19.87
C GLY A 99 -66.30 0.11 -19.54
N ALA A 100 -65.16 0.56 -20.07
CA ALA A 100 -63.86 0.04 -19.70
C ALA A 100 -63.45 0.54 -18.30
N GLN A 101 -63.02 -0.39 -17.44
CA GLN A 101 -62.41 -0.09 -16.15
C GLN A 101 -60.93 0.28 -16.33
N ALA A 102 -60.53 1.42 -15.78
CA ALA A 102 -59.12 1.81 -15.69
C ALA A 102 -58.66 1.78 -14.22
N VAL A 103 -57.54 1.11 -13.97
CA VAL A 103 -56.89 1.04 -12.66
C VAL A 103 -55.69 1.99 -12.68
N TYR A 104 -55.65 2.95 -11.76
CA TYR A 104 -54.54 3.90 -11.65
C TYR A 104 -53.89 3.79 -10.27
N HIS A 105 -52.56 3.73 -10.25
CA HIS A 105 -51.75 3.71 -9.04
C HIS A 105 -51.14 5.09 -8.80
N THR A 106 -51.65 5.83 -7.82
CA THR A 106 -50.98 7.02 -7.31
C THR A 106 -49.74 6.62 -6.52
N ARG A 107 -48.56 6.73 -7.13
CA ARG A 107 -47.29 6.75 -6.40
C ARG A 107 -47.14 8.10 -5.68
N THR A 108 -47.61 8.18 -4.45
CA THR A 108 -47.18 9.24 -3.51
C THR A 108 -45.88 8.80 -2.82
N ASN A 109 -44.84 8.63 -3.63
CA ASN A 109 -43.50 9.03 -3.25
C ASN A 109 -43.24 10.27 -4.12
N ASP A 110 -43.74 11.42 -3.67
CA ASP A 110 -43.10 12.68 -4.04
C ASP A 110 -41.67 12.61 -3.48
N ASP A 111 -40.68 13.07 -4.25
CA ASP A 111 -39.29 13.00 -3.83
C ASP A 111 -39.11 13.79 -2.53
N VAL A 112 -38.68 13.09 -1.48
CA VAL A 112 -38.17 13.76 -0.27
C VAL A 112 -36.79 14.25 -0.64
N GLU A 113 -36.72 15.44 -1.26
CA GLU A 113 -35.54 16.27 -1.22
C GLU A 113 -35.21 16.49 0.26
N LEU A 114 -34.29 15.67 0.77
CA LEU A 114 -33.61 15.97 2.01
C LEU A 114 -32.92 17.33 1.79
N PRO A 115 -32.91 18.23 2.80
CA PRO A 115 -32.11 19.43 2.68
C PRO A 115 -30.65 19.00 2.43
N HIS A 116 -29.97 19.65 1.50
CA HIS A 116 -28.54 19.52 1.25
C HIS A 116 -27.91 20.91 1.32
N ALA A 117 -26.59 21.00 1.50
CA ALA A 117 -25.92 22.30 1.56
C ALA A 117 -26.08 23.08 0.24
N GLU A 118 -26.35 24.38 0.36
CA GLU A 118 -26.47 25.24 -0.81
C GLU A 118 -25.17 25.27 -1.62
N LYS A 119 -25.30 25.30 -2.95
CA LYS A 119 -24.18 25.29 -3.93
C LYS A 119 -23.08 26.32 -3.67
N LYS A 120 -23.42 27.43 -2.99
CA LYS A 120 -22.48 28.47 -2.56
C LYS A 120 -21.55 27.98 -1.44
N THR A 121 -22.09 27.29 -0.45
CA THR A 121 -21.40 26.77 0.74
C THR A 121 -20.34 25.73 0.37
N ILE A 122 -20.68 24.78 -0.50
CA ILE A 122 -19.74 23.77 -1.02
C ILE A 122 -18.54 24.42 -1.76
N ALA A 123 -18.78 25.49 -2.53
CA ALA A 123 -17.71 26.23 -3.21
C ALA A 123 -16.81 27.02 -2.24
N ASP A 124 -17.36 27.53 -1.14
CA ASP A 124 -16.60 28.19 -0.07
C ASP A 124 -15.75 27.17 0.72
N HIS A 125 -16.27 25.98 1.00
CA HIS A 125 -15.48 24.88 1.58
C HIS A 125 -14.35 24.41 0.65
N LEU A 126 -14.60 24.28 -0.66
CA LEU A 126 -13.54 23.90 -1.59
C LEU A 126 -12.38 24.90 -1.53
N ARG A 127 -12.66 26.21 -1.56
CA ARG A 127 -11.63 27.26 -1.46
C ARG A 127 -10.89 27.25 -0.12
N LYS A 128 -11.57 26.95 0.99
CA LYS A 128 -10.96 26.72 2.31
C LYS A 128 -9.94 25.57 2.24
N TYR A 129 -10.30 24.42 1.65
CA TYR A 129 -9.42 23.26 1.59
C TYR A 129 -8.33 23.35 0.51
N GLU A 130 -8.57 24.04 -0.61
CA GLU A 130 -7.54 24.43 -1.56
C GLU A 130 -6.45 25.26 -0.87
N SER A 131 -6.83 26.30 -0.11
CA SER A 131 -5.89 27.13 0.65
C SER A 131 -5.15 26.37 1.76
N LEU A 132 -5.81 25.39 2.40
CA LEU A 132 -5.24 24.62 3.52
C LEU A 132 -4.32 23.47 3.09
N LEU A 133 -4.57 22.85 1.92
CA LEU A 133 -3.86 21.65 1.47
C LEU A 133 -2.84 21.91 0.35
N THR A 134 -2.86 23.08 -0.31
CA THR A 134 -1.93 23.40 -1.39
C THR A 134 -0.52 23.69 -0.87
N LEU A 135 0.43 22.82 -1.23
CA LEU A 135 1.85 23.03 -0.90
C LEU A 135 2.57 23.86 -1.97
N THR A 136 2.98 25.09 -1.64
CA THR A 136 3.66 25.99 -2.59
C THR A 136 5.11 25.56 -2.86
N PRO A 137 5.66 25.84 -4.07
CA PRO A 137 7.07 25.56 -4.37
C PRO A 137 8.07 26.19 -3.41
N GLN A 138 7.73 27.37 -2.85
CA GLN A 138 8.52 28.02 -1.81
C GLN A 138 8.54 27.22 -0.51
N ARG A 139 7.38 26.74 -0.01
CA ARG A 139 7.34 25.93 1.21
C ARG A 139 7.98 24.56 0.99
N MET A 140 7.89 23.97 -0.20
CA MET A 140 8.65 22.76 -0.54
C MET A 140 10.16 22.98 -0.38
N ARG A 141 10.73 24.05 -0.96
CA ARG A 141 12.16 24.37 -0.78
C ARG A 141 12.57 24.59 0.69
N MET A 142 11.70 25.20 1.51
CA MET A 142 11.95 25.31 2.95
C MET A 142 11.97 23.96 3.66
N ILE A 143 11.03 23.06 3.30
CA ILE A 143 10.99 21.69 3.86
C ILE A 143 12.25 20.92 3.44
N VAL A 144 12.63 20.96 2.16
CA VAL A 144 13.82 20.28 1.61
C VAL A 144 15.08 20.63 2.40
N HIS A 145 15.33 21.92 2.66
CA HIS A 145 16.51 22.38 3.40
C HIS A 145 16.57 21.81 4.83
N SER A 146 15.48 21.88 5.60
CA SER A 146 15.45 21.33 6.96
C SER A 146 15.43 19.80 6.99
N PHE A 147 14.92 19.15 5.94
CA PHE A 147 15.00 17.70 5.77
C PHE A 147 16.46 17.28 5.52
N GLU A 148 17.18 17.96 4.63
CA GLU A 148 18.61 17.78 4.37
C GLU A 148 19.45 17.92 5.65
N GLU A 149 19.25 18.99 6.43
CA GLU A 149 19.86 19.15 7.75
C GLU A 149 19.52 17.99 8.71
N THR A 150 18.30 17.47 8.67
CA THR A 150 17.88 16.34 9.53
C THR A 150 18.55 15.03 9.11
N LEU A 151 18.74 14.80 7.79
CA LEU A 151 19.50 13.65 7.27
C LEU A 151 20.96 13.72 7.73
N ASP A 152 21.61 14.88 7.62
CA ASP A 152 23.00 15.06 8.05
C ASP A 152 23.18 14.87 9.56
N ASN A 153 22.25 15.43 10.37
CA ASN A 153 22.25 15.22 11.82
C ASN A 153 22.15 13.73 12.19
N GLY A 154 21.29 12.97 11.52
CA GLY A 154 21.13 11.52 11.73
C GLY A 154 22.40 10.70 11.43
N LEU A 155 23.30 11.19 10.58
CA LEU A 155 24.59 10.55 10.31
C LEU A 155 25.66 10.85 11.37
N GLN A 156 25.54 11.95 12.13
CA GLN A 156 26.56 12.37 13.11
C GLN A 156 26.63 11.46 14.34
N LYS A 157 25.48 10.98 14.82
CA LYS A 157 25.33 10.24 16.09
C LYS A 157 24.01 9.47 16.12
N ASP A 158 23.89 8.53 17.05
CA ASP A 158 22.66 7.75 17.23
C ASP A 158 21.56 8.55 17.97
N GLY A 159 20.36 7.96 18.04
CA GLY A 159 19.22 8.54 18.78
C GLY A 159 18.71 9.87 18.22
N GLN A 160 18.91 10.15 16.93
CA GLN A 160 18.33 11.33 16.26
C GLN A 160 16.93 11.02 15.73
N VAL A 161 16.15 12.08 15.47
CA VAL A 161 14.75 11.99 15.03
C VAL A 161 14.60 11.17 13.75
N VAL A 162 15.48 11.37 12.76
CA VAL A 162 15.62 10.47 11.61
C VAL A 162 16.85 9.57 11.85
N PRO A 163 16.68 8.24 12.01
CA PRO A 163 17.76 7.35 12.46
C PRO A 163 18.97 7.22 11.53
N MET A 164 18.79 7.30 10.20
CA MET A 164 19.88 7.16 9.20
C MET A 164 20.77 5.94 9.47
N ILE A 165 20.17 4.75 9.42
CA ILE A 165 20.76 3.48 9.85
C ILE A 165 21.78 2.99 8.80
N PRO A 166 23.06 2.80 9.17
CA PRO A 166 24.05 2.15 8.31
C PRO A 166 23.69 0.66 8.15
N THR A 167 23.59 0.20 6.91
CA THR A 167 23.04 -1.14 6.61
C THR A 167 24.10 -2.23 6.44
N PHE A 168 25.38 -1.86 6.43
CA PHE A 168 26.52 -2.74 6.13
C PHE A 168 26.52 -3.35 4.71
N VAL A 169 25.67 -2.82 3.83
CA VAL A 169 25.77 -3.02 2.38
C VAL A 169 26.83 -2.06 1.83
N PHE A 170 27.98 -2.61 1.47
CA PHE A 170 29.15 -1.85 1.05
C PHE A 170 29.18 -1.63 -0.46
N GLY A 171 28.94 -0.40 -0.89
CA GLY A 171 29.02 0.03 -2.28
C GLY A 171 27.84 -0.40 -3.16
N TRP A 172 27.94 -0.10 -4.45
CA TRP A 172 26.96 -0.49 -5.47
C TRP A 172 27.20 -1.92 -5.97
N PRO A 173 26.16 -2.65 -6.42
CA PRO A 173 26.35 -3.89 -7.17
C PRO A 173 27.18 -3.63 -8.44
N SER A 174 28.02 -4.59 -8.81
CA SER A 174 28.92 -4.49 -9.95
C SER A 174 28.23 -4.77 -11.30
N GLY A 175 27.03 -5.34 -11.28
CA GLY A 175 26.34 -5.86 -12.45
C GLY A 175 26.96 -7.15 -13.00
N LYS A 176 27.81 -7.82 -12.22
CA LYS A 176 28.52 -9.07 -12.60
C LYS A 176 28.20 -10.25 -11.67
N GLU A 177 27.38 -10.01 -10.65
CA GLU A 177 26.93 -10.99 -9.67
C GLU A 177 26.26 -12.17 -10.39
N VAL A 178 26.69 -13.39 -10.05
CA VAL A 178 26.22 -14.64 -10.66
C VAL A 178 26.07 -15.73 -9.60
N GLY A 179 25.14 -16.66 -9.82
CA GLY A 179 24.91 -17.80 -8.94
C GLY A 179 23.50 -17.85 -8.37
N GLU A 180 23.29 -18.75 -7.42
CA GLU A 180 21.99 -19.01 -6.79
C GLU A 180 21.98 -18.51 -5.35
N TYR A 181 21.00 -17.67 -5.02
CA TYR A 181 20.86 -17.03 -3.73
C TYR A 181 19.42 -17.13 -3.25
N LEU A 182 19.22 -17.40 -1.96
CA LEU A 182 17.91 -17.39 -1.35
C LEU A 182 17.57 -15.98 -0.86
N ALA A 183 16.28 -15.65 -0.93
CA ALA A 183 15.73 -14.47 -0.27
C ALA A 183 14.48 -14.86 0.55
N LEU A 184 14.41 -14.34 1.77
CA LEU A 184 13.30 -14.49 2.70
C LEU A 184 12.72 -13.11 3.03
N ASP A 185 11.39 -12.98 3.04
CA ASP A 185 10.70 -11.68 3.10
C ASP A 185 9.49 -11.78 4.05
N LEU A 186 9.64 -11.28 5.28
CA LEU A 186 8.62 -11.35 6.35
C LEU A 186 7.64 -10.16 6.24
N GLY A 187 6.79 -10.20 5.22
CA GLY A 187 5.77 -9.18 4.96
C GLY A 187 4.55 -9.22 5.91
N GLY A 188 3.76 -8.13 5.90
CA GLY A 188 2.60 -7.91 6.80
C GLY A 188 1.45 -8.94 6.75
N THR A 189 1.43 -9.79 5.72
CA THR A 189 0.31 -10.72 5.42
C THR A 189 0.77 -12.09 4.95
N ASN A 190 1.96 -12.18 4.35
CA ASN A 190 2.56 -13.42 3.89
C ASN A 190 4.06 -13.35 4.14
N LEU A 191 4.63 -14.47 4.57
CA LEU A 191 6.04 -14.75 4.37
C LEU A 191 6.25 -15.11 2.89
N ARG A 192 7.32 -14.61 2.28
CA ARG A 192 7.75 -15.00 0.93
C ARG A 192 9.13 -15.62 0.99
N VAL A 193 9.30 -16.71 0.23
CA VAL A 193 10.58 -17.36 -0.02
C VAL A 193 10.86 -17.31 -1.52
N CYS A 194 12.07 -16.93 -1.90
CA CYS A 194 12.53 -16.89 -3.28
C CYS A 194 13.87 -17.63 -3.43
N LEU A 195 14.04 -18.35 -4.53
CA LEU A 195 15.35 -18.58 -5.14
C LEU A 195 15.55 -17.54 -6.23
N VAL A 196 16.68 -16.85 -6.21
CA VAL A 196 17.08 -15.88 -7.23
C VAL A 196 18.37 -16.36 -7.89
N THR A 197 18.30 -16.62 -9.19
CA THR A 197 19.46 -17.01 -10.00
C THR A 197 19.98 -15.78 -10.72
N LEU A 198 21.10 -15.22 -10.24
CA LEU A 198 21.76 -14.06 -10.84
C LEU A 198 22.58 -14.50 -12.07
N GLN A 199 22.47 -13.72 -13.15
CA GLN A 199 23.04 -14.04 -14.48
C GLN A 199 24.07 -13.01 -14.96
N GLY A 200 24.43 -12.04 -14.11
CA GLY A 200 25.18 -10.84 -14.48
C GLY A 200 24.41 -9.94 -15.46
N GLN A 201 25.05 -8.84 -15.85
CA GLN A 201 24.52 -7.82 -16.77
C GLN A 201 23.12 -7.29 -16.37
N GLY A 202 22.87 -7.15 -15.06
CA GLY A 202 21.59 -6.72 -14.51
C GLY A 202 20.46 -7.76 -14.64
N LYS A 203 20.76 -9.00 -15.02
CA LYS A 203 19.76 -10.06 -15.27
C LYS A 203 19.69 -11.04 -14.12
N PHE A 204 18.48 -11.55 -13.89
CA PHE A 204 18.16 -12.54 -12.87
C PHE A 204 16.92 -13.35 -13.28
N GLN A 205 16.72 -14.50 -12.63
CA GLN A 205 15.48 -15.28 -12.66
C GLN A 205 15.00 -15.54 -11.23
N VAL A 206 13.69 -15.64 -11.02
CA VAL A 206 13.10 -15.80 -9.68
C VAL A 206 12.08 -16.93 -9.66
N THR A 207 12.31 -17.93 -8.80
CA THR A 207 11.31 -18.92 -8.38
C THR A 207 10.85 -18.53 -6.97
N GLN A 208 9.55 -18.41 -6.72
CA GLN A 208 9.03 -17.94 -5.42
C GLN A 208 7.80 -18.69 -4.93
N THR A 209 7.71 -18.88 -3.61
CA THR A 209 6.53 -19.40 -2.90
C THR A 209 6.09 -18.40 -1.82
N LYS A 210 4.78 -18.29 -1.59
CA LYS A 210 4.19 -17.38 -0.59
C LYS A 210 3.40 -18.18 0.44
N TYR A 211 3.78 -18.04 1.70
CA TYR A 211 3.18 -18.71 2.85
C TYR A 211 2.35 -17.67 3.62
N ARG A 212 1.04 -17.89 3.73
CA ARG A 212 0.14 -16.92 4.36
C ARG A 212 0.30 -16.97 5.89
N LEU A 213 0.48 -15.81 6.50
CA LEU A 213 0.52 -15.67 7.96
C LEU A 213 -0.91 -15.58 8.52
N THR A 214 -1.17 -16.28 9.62
CA THR A 214 -2.37 -16.06 10.44
C THR A 214 -2.13 -14.87 11.39
N GLU A 215 -3.21 -14.26 11.92
CA GLU A 215 -3.05 -13.24 12.95
C GLU A 215 -2.50 -13.82 14.26
N GLU A 216 -2.75 -15.11 14.55
CA GLU A 216 -2.19 -15.83 15.70
C GLU A 216 -0.66 -15.90 15.61
N GLN A 217 -0.10 -16.27 14.44
CA GLN A 217 1.35 -16.31 14.22
C GLN A 217 2.07 -14.96 14.38
N LYS A 218 1.36 -13.83 14.22
CA LYS A 218 1.92 -12.48 14.40
C LYS A 218 1.99 -12.03 15.87
N GLN A 219 1.29 -12.71 16.77
CA GLN A 219 1.18 -12.40 18.19
C GLN A 219 1.73 -13.52 19.10
N ASP A 220 1.94 -14.73 18.58
CA ASP A 220 2.66 -15.79 19.27
C ASP A 220 4.16 -15.44 19.43
N GLU A 221 4.86 -16.20 20.27
CA GLU A 221 6.22 -15.92 20.73
C GLU A 221 7.25 -15.81 19.58
N GLY A 222 8.18 -14.85 19.72
CA GLY A 222 9.08 -14.43 18.64
C GLY A 222 10.04 -15.50 18.12
N GLN A 223 10.54 -16.41 18.96
CA GLN A 223 11.32 -17.55 18.48
C GLN A 223 10.47 -18.50 17.63
N LYS A 224 9.22 -18.78 18.00
CA LYS A 224 8.31 -19.59 17.16
C LYS A 224 8.05 -18.98 15.79
N LEU A 225 7.90 -17.65 15.71
CA LEU A 225 7.70 -16.96 14.44
C LEU A 225 8.91 -17.16 13.49
N LEU A 226 10.12 -17.14 14.04
CA LEU A 226 11.36 -17.39 13.29
C LEU A 226 11.56 -18.88 12.97
N ASP A 227 11.14 -19.78 13.87
CA ASP A 227 11.10 -21.21 13.63
C ASP A 227 10.16 -21.56 12.46
N PHE A 228 8.94 -21.02 12.42
CA PHE A 228 8.02 -21.15 11.28
C PHE A 228 8.61 -20.60 9.98
N CYS A 229 9.39 -19.51 10.04
CA CYS A 229 10.09 -18.99 8.86
C CYS A 229 11.17 -19.96 8.35
N ALA A 230 11.86 -20.68 9.25
CA ALA A 230 12.84 -21.69 8.89
C ALA A 230 12.18 -22.96 8.32
N GLU A 231 11.05 -23.41 8.89
CA GLU A 231 10.25 -24.52 8.35
C GLU A 231 9.74 -24.23 6.93
N CYS A 232 9.25 -23.01 6.67
CA CYS A 232 8.82 -22.60 5.33
C CYS A 232 9.99 -22.53 4.34
N LEU A 233 11.18 -22.13 4.79
CA LEU A 233 12.39 -22.10 3.97
C LEU A 233 12.89 -23.52 3.64
N ASP A 234 12.89 -24.43 4.61
CA ASP A 234 13.30 -25.83 4.41
C ASP A 234 12.35 -26.55 3.43
N SER A 235 11.04 -26.43 3.62
CA SER A 235 10.03 -26.93 2.67
C SER A 235 10.21 -26.34 1.26
N PHE A 236 10.54 -25.05 1.14
CA PHE A 236 10.83 -24.49 -0.19
C PHE A 236 12.07 -25.16 -0.83
N ILE A 237 13.17 -25.31 -0.09
CA ILE A 237 14.41 -25.88 -0.64
C ILE A 237 14.25 -27.37 -0.98
N ARG A 238 13.57 -28.16 -0.13
CA ARG A 238 13.38 -29.60 -0.33
C ARG A 238 12.23 -29.90 -1.31
N ASP A 239 11.04 -29.36 -1.07
CA ASP A 239 9.83 -29.72 -1.84
C ASP A 239 9.72 -28.96 -3.17
N THR A 240 10.24 -27.73 -3.26
CA THR A 240 10.14 -26.90 -4.48
C THR A 240 11.41 -26.94 -5.33
N LEU A 241 12.60 -26.96 -4.71
CA LEU A 241 13.88 -27.03 -5.46
C LEU A 241 14.46 -28.44 -5.57
N GLY A 242 13.97 -29.41 -4.79
CA GLY A 242 14.48 -30.79 -4.80
C GLY A 242 15.87 -30.97 -4.19
N ARG A 243 16.38 -29.98 -3.44
CA ARG A 243 17.75 -29.96 -2.90
C ARG A 243 17.83 -30.58 -1.51
N THR A 244 19.04 -31.02 -1.18
CA THR A 244 19.41 -31.69 0.07
C THR A 244 20.67 -31.06 0.67
N GLU A 245 21.09 -31.53 1.83
CA GLU A 245 22.35 -31.20 2.46
C GLU A 245 23.59 -31.57 1.62
N GLU A 246 23.46 -32.51 0.66
CA GLU A 246 24.53 -32.89 -0.27
C GLU A 246 24.80 -31.81 -1.34
N ASP A 247 23.80 -30.98 -1.64
CA ASP A 247 23.88 -29.87 -2.63
C ASP A 247 24.53 -28.59 -2.06
N GLY A 248 25.06 -28.66 -0.84
CA GLY A 248 25.64 -27.54 -0.11
C GLY A 248 24.60 -26.53 0.40
N LYS A 249 25.08 -25.56 1.19
CA LYS A 249 24.24 -24.47 1.70
C LYS A 249 24.10 -23.35 0.68
N LEU A 250 22.88 -22.87 0.49
CA LEU A 250 22.61 -21.66 -0.29
C LEU A 250 22.77 -20.39 0.58
N PRO A 251 23.48 -19.34 0.13
CA PRO A 251 23.55 -18.07 0.84
C PRO A 251 22.18 -17.38 0.84
N LEU A 252 21.79 -16.81 1.98
CA LEU A 252 20.46 -16.28 2.24
C LEU A 252 20.51 -14.79 2.64
N GLY A 253 19.77 -13.96 1.91
CA GLY A 253 19.33 -12.65 2.37
C GLY A 253 17.99 -12.75 3.10
N PHE A 254 17.88 -12.20 4.30
CA PHE A 254 16.61 -12.10 5.04
C PHE A 254 16.17 -10.64 5.11
N THR A 255 15.16 -10.30 4.32
CA THR A 255 14.47 -9.03 4.42
C THR A 255 13.50 -9.05 5.59
N PHE A 256 13.86 -8.30 6.63
CA PHE A 256 13.12 -8.14 7.87
C PHE A 256 12.76 -6.66 8.02
N SER A 257 11.66 -6.26 7.38
CA SER A 257 11.27 -4.86 7.19
C SER A 257 10.65 -4.19 8.42
N TYR A 258 11.37 -4.21 9.53
CA TYR A 258 11.02 -3.59 10.80
C TYR A 258 12.23 -2.77 11.30
N PRO A 259 12.05 -1.72 12.12
CA PRO A 259 13.17 -0.91 12.58
C PRO A 259 14.15 -1.74 13.42
N CYS A 260 15.37 -1.93 12.90
CA CYS A 260 16.44 -2.71 13.54
C CYS A 260 17.72 -1.88 13.67
N SER A 261 18.43 -2.04 14.79
CA SER A 261 19.79 -1.53 14.97
C SER A 261 20.79 -2.58 14.49
N GLN A 262 21.71 -2.21 13.59
CA GLN A 262 22.71 -3.10 13.00
C GLN A 262 24.12 -2.60 13.34
N ASP A 263 25.01 -3.50 13.79
CA ASP A 263 26.45 -3.26 13.94
C ASP A 263 27.28 -4.04 12.88
N LYS A 264 26.61 -4.89 12.08
CA LYS A 264 27.13 -5.66 10.94
C LYS A 264 25.98 -6.20 10.07
N ILE A 265 26.27 -6.66 8.85
CA ILE A 265 25.26 -7.08 7.85
C ILE A 265 24.41 -8.28 8.26
N ASP A 266 24.95 -9.19 9.08
CA ASP A 266 24.28 -10.42 9.55
C ASP A 266 23.83 -10.32 11.03
N HIS A 267 23.49 -9.11 11.46
CA HIS A 267 22.96 -8.76 12.78
C HIS A 267 21.83 -7.74 12.66
N GLY A 268 20.82 -7.83 13.53
CA GLY A 268 19.81 -6.78 13.69
C GLY A 268 18.99 -6.91 14.96
N VAL A 269 19.22 -6.00 15.91
CA VAL A 269 18.40 -5.89 17.12
C VAL A 269 17.08 -5.19 16.77
N LEU A 270 15.96 -5.90 16.88
CA LEU A 270 14.63 -5.33 16.67
C LEU A 270 14.38 -4.23 17.70
N ILE A 271 14.22 -2.99 17.23
CA ILE A 271 13.96 -1.83 18.10
C ILE A 271 12.52 -1.88 18.60
N ARG A 272 11.57 -2.19 17.70
CA ARG A 272 10.12 -2.30 17.99
C ARG A 272 9.32 -2.80 16.80
N TRP A 273 8.24 -3.54 17.06
CA TRP A 273 7.31 -4.00 16.05
C TRP A 273 6.52 -2.85 15.39
N THR A 274 6.09 -3.12 14.16
CA THR A 274 5.24 -2.27 13.31
C THR A 274 4.30 -3.18 12.48
N LYS A 275 3.54 -2.62 11.53
CA LYS A 275 2.78 -3.38 10.51
C LYS A 275 1.78 -4.43 11.07
N GLY A 276 1.37 -4.29 12.34
CA GLY A 276 0.40 -5.16 13.02
C GLY A 276 0.98 -6.36 13.77
N PHE A 277 2.31 -6.52 13.81
CA PHE A 277 2.96 -7.56 14.63
C PHE A 277 3.03 -7.14 16.11
N GLY A 278 3.07 -8.15 16.99
CA GLY A 278 3.20 -7.96 18.44
C GLY A 278 3.82 -9.16 19.15
N ALA A 279 4.50 -10.04 18.41
CA ALA A 279 5.15 -11.25 18.91
C ALA A 279 6.09 -10.93 20.11
N PRO A 280 5.86 -11.49 21.32
CA PRO A 280 6.65 -11.15 22.49
C PRO A 280 8.04 -11.79 22.47
N ASN A 281 8.93 -11.29 23.34
CA ASN A 281 10.29 -11.81 23.59
C ASN A 281 11.31 -11.66 22.43
N ILE A 282 11.09 -10.74 21.48
CA ILE A 282 11.99 -10.48 20.35
C ILE A 282 12.39 -9.00 20.19
N GLU A 283 11.57 -8.05 20.65
CA GLU A 283 12.02 -6.66 20.80
C GLU A 283 13.22 -6.58 21.76
N GLY A 284 14.24 -5.80 21.40
CA GLY A 284 15.51 -5.72 22.13
C GLY A 284 16.44 -6.93 21.95
N ARG A 285 16.16 -7.85 21.01
CA ARG A 285 17.03 -8.99 20.68
C ARG A 285 17.48 -8.98 19.22
N ASP A 286 18.64 -9.59 18.98
CA ASP A 286 19.16 -9.83 17.63
C ASP A 286 18.34 -10.92 16.91
N VAL A 287 17.57 -10.48 15.92
CA VAL A 287 16.70 -11.33 15.10
C VAL A 287 17.53 -12.26 14.21
N ALA A 288 18.71 -11.83 13.78
CA ALA A 288 19.59 -12.65 12.94
C ALA A 288 20.13 -13.85 13.72
N ALA A 289 20.63 -13.66 14.95
CA ALA A 289 21.02 -14.76 15.83
C ALA A 289 19.87 -15.73 16.14
N MET A 290 18.69 -15.21 16.53
CA MET A 290 17.51 -16.04 16.82
C MET A 290 17.07 -16.88 15.61
N PHE A 291 17.14 -16.32 14.40
CA PHE A 291 16.81 -17.03 13.17
C PHE A 291 17.92 -18.01 12.73
N GLN A 292 19.20 -17.69 12.92
CA GLN A 292 20.30 -18.63 12.72
C GLN A 292 20.15 -19.87 13.63
N ASP A 293 19.64 -19.71 14.85
CA ASP A 293 19.34 -20.83 15.74
C ASP A 293 18.13 -21.65 15.29
N SER A 294 17.14 -21.04 14.61
CA SER A 294 16.11 -21.78 13.87
C SER A 294 16.72 -22.59 12.72
N LEU A 295 17.53 -21.97 11.86
CA LEU A 295 18.18 -22.65 10.72
C LEU A 295 19.01 -23.88 11.17
N LYS A 296 19.74 -23.77 12.29
CA LYS A 296 20.47 -24.89 12.91
C LYS A 296 19.52 -25.98 13.43
N ARG A 297 18.44 -25.59 14.12
CA ARG A 297 17.48 -26.49 14.78
C ARG A 297 16.71 -27.38 13.81
N PHE A 298 16.34 -26.84 12.65
CA PHE A 298 15.63 -27.59 11.58
C PHE A 298 16.58 -28.16 10.51
N ASN A 299 17.91 -28.05 10.71
CA ASN A 299 18.95 -28.49 9.76
C ASN A 299 18.77 -27.94 8.33
N VAL A 300 18.35 -26.67 8.22
CA VAL A 300 18.03 -26.05 6.92
C VAL A 300 19.30 -25.88 6.09
N PRO A 301 19.34 -26.29 4.80
CA PRO A 301 20.49 -26.16 3.90
C PRO A 301 20.67 -24.72 3.38
N ALA A 302 20.68 -23.75 4.29
CA ALA A 302 20.87 -22.33 4.03
C ALA A 302 21.85 -21.69 5.02
N GLU A 303 22.41 -20.54 4.63
CA GLU A 303 23.35 -19.75 5.44
C GLU A 303 22.95 -18.27 5.43
N LEU A 304 22.48 -17.76 6.58
CA LEU A 304 22.11 -16.35 6.72
C LEU A 304 23.33 -15.46 6.50
N THR A 305 23.35 -14.80 5.35
CA THR A 305 24.47 -14.00 4.85
C THR A 305 24.23 -12.50 5.10
N ALA A 306 22.96 -12.07 5.08
CA ALA A 306 22.56 -10.69 5.34
C ALA A 306 21.16 -10.60 5.96
N LEU A 307 20.95 -9.63 6.84
CA LEU A 307 19.64 -9.18 7.34
C LEU A 307 19.43 -7.73 6.88
N ILE A 308 18.32 -7.43 6.19
CA ILE A 308 18.10 -6.12 5.55
C ILE A 308 16.69 -5.55 5.73
N ASN A 309 16.57 -4.24 5.53
CA ASN A 309 15.31 -3.53 5.31
C ASN A 309 14.88 -3.62 3.83
N ASP A 310 13.58 -3.71 3.54
CA ASP A 310 13.03 -3.76 2.17
C ASP A 310 13.59 -2.66 1.26
N THR A 311 13.64 -1.44 1.77
CA THR A 311 14.01 -0.23 1.01
C THR A 311 15.48 -0.24 0.61
N THR A 312 16.35 -0.84 1.43
CA THR A 312 17.77 -1.10 1.08
C THR A 312 17.87 -2.14 -0.04
N GLY A 313 17.07 -3.20 0.02
CA GLY A 313 16.93 -4.15 -1.08
C GLY A 313 16.46 -3.46 -2.36
N THR A 314 15.46 -2.58 -2.28
CA THR A 314 14.92 -1.83 -3.42
C THR A 314 15.98 -0.96 -4.10
N LEU A 315 16.88 -0.34 -3.33
CA LEU A 315 18.02 0.42 -3.84
C LEU A 315 18.96 -0.45 -4.67
N ILE A 316 19.38 -1.59 -4.13
CA ILE A 316 20.36 -2.47 -4.75
C ILE A 316 19.78 -3.22 -5.96
N ALA A 317 18.53 -3.71 -5.87
CA ALA A 317 17.84 -4.34 -6.98
C ALA A 317 17.69 -3.37 -8.17
N SER A 318 17.23 -2.15 -7.91
CA SER A 318 17.03 -1.15 -8.96
C SER A 318 18.35 -0.66 -9.56
N ASN A 319 19.41 -0.53 -8.75
CA ASN A 319 20.75 -0.17 -9.25
C ASN A 319 21.42 -1.29 -10.07
N TYR A 320 21.17 -2.56 -9.75
CA TYR A 320 21.67 -3.70 -10.52
C TYR A 320 21.07 -3.75 -11.94
N VAL A 321 19.81 -3.32 -12.11
CA VAL A 321 19.14 -3.23 -13.42
C VAL A 321 19.45 -1.91 -14.15
N ASP A 322 19.34 -0.77 -13.47
CA ASP A 322 19.75 0.54 -13.96
C ASP A 322 20.75 1.22 -13.01
N PRO A 323 22.06 1.21 -13.34
CA PRO A 323 23.10 1.88 -12.57
C PRO A 323 22.92 3.39 -12.38
N HIS A 324 22.03 4.06 -13.13
CA HIS A 324 21.64 5.46 -12.91
C HIS A 324 20.71 5.63 -11.69
N THR A 325 20.13 4.55 -11.15
CA THR A 325 19.35 4.59 -9.90
C THR A 325 20.25 4.90 -8.72
N LYS A 326 20.03 6.04 -8.04
CA LYS A 326 20.83 6.45 -6.86
C LYS A 326 20.04 6.51 -5.55
N ILE A 327 18.72 6.46 -5.63
CA ILE A 327 17.81 6.57 -4.49
C ILE A 327 16.71 5.52 -4.68
N ALA A 328 16.30 4.85 -3.61
CA ALA A 328 15.06 4.10 -3.55
C ALA A 328 14.09 4.71 -2.53
N VAL A 329 12.80 4.62 -2.82
CA VAL A 329 11.73 5.14 -1.96
C VAL A 329 10.54 4.18 -1.92
N ILE A 330 9.95 4.05 -0.73
CA ILE A 330 8.69 3.34 -0.53
C ILE A 330 7.59 4.37 -0.23
N PHE A 331 6.52 4.36 -1.03
CA PHE A 331 5.29 5.13 -0.80
C PHE A 331 4.10 4.17 -0.81
N GLY A 332 3.82 3.56 0.35
CA GLY A 332 2.76 2.57 0.53
C GLY A 332 1.91 2.86 1.77
N THR A 333 1.62 1.82 2.56
CA THR A 333 0.94 1.97 3.87
C THR A 333 1.74 2.85 4.84
N GLY A 334 3.08 2.76 4.77
CA GLY A 334 4.05 3.67 5.39
C GLY A 334 4.97 4.29 4.33
N CYS A 335 6.04 4.96 4.76
CA CYS A 335 7.04 5.51 3.84
C CYS A 335 8.50 5.41 4.33
N ASN A 336 9.43 5.14 3.42
CA ASN A 336 10.86 5.07 3.71
C ASN A 336 11.73 5.44 2.49
N ALA A 337 13.03 5.64 2.69
CA ALA A 337 14.02 5.82 1.63
C ALA A 337 15.37 5.18 1.95
N ALA A 338 16.11 4.83 0.90
CA ALA A 338 17.51 4.42 0.98
C ALA A 338 18.34 5.05 -0.14
N TYR A 339 19.62 5.31 0.13
CA TYR A 339 20.61 5.81 -0.82
C TYR A 339 22.02 5.40 -0.40
N MET A 340 23.03 5.65 -1.23
CA MET A 340 24.44 5.37 -0.93
C MET A 340 25.15 6.62 -0.38
N GLU A 341 25.73 6.51 0.82
CA GLU A 341 26.57 7.54 1.44
C GLU A 341 28.04 7.08 1.47
N ASN A 342 28.99 8.02 1.49
CA ASN A 342 30.41 7.75 1.64
C ASN A 342 30.71 7.60 3.15
N ALA A 343 31.47 6.59 3.58
CA ALA A 343 31.72 6.33 4.99
C ALA A 343 32.34 7.52 5.75
N GLY A 344 33.16 8.35 5.07
CA GLY A 344 33.71 9.58 5.61
C GLY A 344 32.70 10.69 5.93
N SER A 345 31.42 10.50 5.57
CA SER A 345 30.27 11.35 5.90
C SER A 345 29.39 10.75 7.02
N ILE A 346 29.82 9.66 7.69
CA ILE A 346 29.03 8.93 8.69
C ILE A 346 29.80 8.83 10.03
N PRO A 347 30.04 9.94 10.77
CA PRO A 347 30.94 9.93 11.94
C PRO A 347 30.59 8.92 13.03
N LYS A 348 29.30 8.55 13.18
CA LYS A 348 28.86 7.53 14.16
C LYS A 348 29.42 6.12 13.91
N ILE A 349 29.95 5.84 12.71
CA ILE A 349 30.66 4.58 12.41
C ILE A 349 32.18 4.74 12.18
N ASP A 350 32.78 5.92 12.45
CA ASP A 350 34.23 6.13 12.33
C ASP A 350 35.04 5.08 13.12
N LYS A 351 34.46 4.58 14.23
CA LYS A 351 34.98 3.47 15.07
C LYS A 351 35.33 2.19 14.29
N ILE A 352 34.78 2.00 13.09
CA ILE A 352 34.94 0.79 12.25
C ILE A 352 36.19 0.90 11.33
N GLY A 353 36.70 2.12 11.09
CA GLY A 353 37.92 2.32 10.29
C GLY A 353 37.77 2.08 8.78
N LEU A 354 36.56 2.29 8.24
CA LEU A 354 36.29 2.20 6.80
C LEU A 354 37.07 3.27 6.01
N PRO A 355 37.51 2.97 4.76
CA PRO A 355 38.02 4.01 3.86
C PRO A 355 36.97 5.11 3.63
N LYS A 356 37.38 6.39 3.61
CA LYS A 356 36.40 7.50 3.53
C LYS A 356 35.47 7.45 2.32
N GLU A 357 35.98 7.01 1.17
CA GLU A 357 35.21 6.86 -0.07
C GLU A 357 34.49 5.50 -0.19
N GLN A 358 34.51 4.67 0.86
CA GLN A 358 33.74 3.43 0.88
C GLN A 358 32.24 3.77 0.89
N GLY A 359 31.52 3.34 -0.14
CA GLY A 359 30.06 3.43 -0.15
C GLY A 359 29.46 2.56 0.95
N MET A 360 28.45 3.09 1.63
CA MET A 360 27.59 2.44 2.62
C MET A 360 26.14 2.79 2.29
N ALA A 361 25.27 1.80 2.05
CA ALA A 361 23.86 2.10 1.90
C ALA A 361 23.24 2.49 3.25
N ILE A 362 22.43 3.54 3.25
CA ILE A 362 21.72 4.05 4.42
C ILE A 362 20.24 3.73 4.28
N ASN A 363 19.67 3.07 5.29
CA ASN A 363 18.23 3.04 5.51
C ASN A 363 17.84 4.31 6.30
N CYS A 364 17.08 5.22 5.71
CA CYS A 364 16.84 6.52 6.35
C CYS A 364 15.90 6.41 7.56
N GLU A 365 14.89 5.53 7.50
CA GLU A 365 13.70 5.54 8.39
C GLU A 365 13.05 6.95 8.44
N TRP A 366 12.94 7.59 7.27
CA TRP A 366 12.63 9.03 7.15
C TRP A 366 11.20 9.43 7.53
N GLY A 367 10.32 8.46 7.81
CA GLY A 367 8.93 8.71 8.21
C GLY A 367 8.82 9.52 9.51
N ALA A 368 9.88 9.49 10.32
CA ALA A 368 10.03 10.26 11.55
C ALA A 368 10.42 11.73 11.35
N PHE A 369 10.70 12.22 10.13
CA PHE A 369 11.03 13.65 9.92
C PHE A 369 9.98 14.60 10.52
N ASP A 370 10.45 15.67 11.17
CA ASP A 370 9.66 16.69 11.89
C ASP A 370 8.74 16.14 13.01
N SER A 371 9.08 14.96 13.57
CA SER A 371 8.45 14.43 14.78
C SER A 371 8.86 15.23 16.02
N PHE A 372 7.99 15.19 17.05
CA PHE A 372 8.08 15.92 18.32
C PHE A 372 8.04 17.46 18.23
N ASP A 373 8.90 18.08 17.42
CA ASP A 373 9.08 19.54 17.38
C ASP A 373 8.15 20.25 16.38
N HIS A 374 7.73 19.56 15.30
CA HIS A 374 6.66 19.97 14.37
C HIS A 374 6.81 21.38 13.77
N GLN A 375 8.02 21.78 13.36
CA GLN A 375 8.35 23.13 12.89
C GLN A 375 8.28 23.26 11.36
N HIS A 376 8.54 22.17 10.64
CA HIS A 376 8.83 22.19 9.21
C HIS A 376 7.65 21.73 8.35
N LEU A 377 6.85 20.77 8.80
CA LEU A 377 5.70 20.27 8.07
C LEU A 377 4.47 21.18 8.24
N PRO A 378 3.68 21.42 7.17
CA PRO A 378 2.48 22.25 7.21
C PRO A 378 1.30 21.45 7.76
N ARG A 379 1.38 21.03 9.03
CA ARG A 379 0.36 20.21 9.70
C ARG A 379 -0.96 20.98 9.79
N THR A 380 -2.03 20.37 9.31
CA THR A 380 -3.41 20.84 9.53
C THR A 380 -3.98 20.24 10.80
N LYS A 381 -5.13 20.73 11.28
CA LYS A 381 -5.83 20.11 12.43
C LYS A 381 -6.19 18.63 12.20
N TYR A 382 -6.35 18.18 10.96
CA TYR A 382 -6.59 16.77 10.65
C TYR A 382 -5.33 15.93 10.86
N ASP A 383 -4.16 16.46 10.47
CA ASP A 383 -2.86 15.83 10.72
C ASP A 383 -2.47 15.84 12.22
N ILE A 384 -3.09 16.72 13.02
CA ILE A 384 -2.98 16.73 14.48
C ILE A 384 -3.89 15.66 15.09
N ILE A 385 -5.17 15.60 14.72
CA ILE A 385 -6.11 14.57 15.21
C ILE A 385 -5.61 13.16 14.88
N ILE A 386 -5.09 12.92 13.68
CA ILE A 386 -4.54 11.62 13.25
C ILE A 386 -3.33 11.20 14.12
N ASP A 387 -2.51 12.16 14.52
CA ASP A 387 -1.32 11.94 15.32
C ASP A 387 -1.67 11.66 16.79
N GLU A 388 -2.48 12.54 17.40
CA GLU A 388 -2.96 12.42 18.78
C GLU A 388 -3.79 11.15 19.02
N SER A 389 -4.52 10.67 18.01
CA SER A 389 -5.28 9.41 18.06
C SER A 389 -4.51 8.18 17.59
N SER A 390 -3.25 8.33 17.16
CA SER A 390 -2.42 7.20 16.74
C SER A 390 -1.84 6.41 17.93
N ASN A 391 -1.37 5.19 17.67
CA ASN A 391 -0.68 4.36 18.67
C ASN A 391 0.62 5.00 19.21
N LYS A 392 1.15 6.05 18.56
CA LYS A 392 2.41 6.73 18.90
C LYS A 392 2.30 8.24 18.57
N PRO A 393 1.64 9.05 19.42
CA PRO A 393 1.54 10.49 19.21
C PRO A 393 2.91 11.19 19.20
N GLY A 394 3.07 12.21 18.36
CA GLY A 394 4.32 12.95 18.14
C GLY A 394 5.31 12.27 17.20
N GLU A 395 5.33 10.93 17.11
CA GLU A 395 6.21 10.16 16.22
C GLU A 395 5.69 10.08 14.77
N GLN A 396 6.54 9.66 13.82
CA GLN A 396 6.16 9.39 12.42
C GLN A 396 5.44 10.54 11.69
N SER A 397 5.81 11.80 11.99
CA SER A 397 5.06 12.98 11.50
C SER A 397 5.05 13.13 9.98
N PHE A 398 6.17 12.89 9.29
CA PHE A 398 6.21 12.90 7.82
C PHE A 398 5.37 11.77 7.22
N GLU A 399 5.49 10.56 7.75
CA GLU A 399 4.72 9.39 7.31
C GLU A 399 3.20 9.61 7.46
N LYS A 400 2.76 10.15 8.59
CA LYS A 400 1.35 10.50 8.86
C LYS A 400 0.76 11.49 7.85
N MET A 401 1.59 12.34 7.25
CA MET A 401 1.12 13.33 6.25
C MET A 401 1.14 12.83 4.80
N ILE A 402 1.87 11.76 4.48
CA ILE A 402 2.03 11.27 3.10
C ILE A 402 1.53 9.84 2.84
N ALA A 403 1.56 8.95 3.83
CA ALA A 403 1.40 7.52 3.59
C ALA A 403 -0.07 7.08 3.43
N GLY A 404 -0.27 5.99 2.69
CA GLY A 404 -1.57 5.49 2.25
C GLY A 404 -2.47 4.95 3.35
N LEU A 405 -1.99 4.82 4.59
CA LEU A 405 -2.83 4.57 5.76
C LEU A 405 -3.66 5.81 6.17
N TYR A 406 -3.16 7.01 5.88
CA TYR A 406 -3.68 8.25 6.48
C TYR A 406 -4.45 9.16 5.52
N LEU A 407 -4.22 9.07 4.19
CA LEU A 407 -4.88 9.96 3.21
C LEU A 407 -6.41 9.85 3.25
N GLY A 408 -6.93 8.63 3.41
CA GLY A 408 -8.35 8.37 3.61
C GLY A 408 -8.91 8.88 4.95
N GLU A 409 -8.12 8.89 6.02
CA GLU A 409 -8.53 9.43 7.32
C GLU A 409 -8.55 10.97 7.31
N ILE A 410 -7.61 11.63 6.62
CA ILE A 410 -7.65 13.09 6.37
C ILE A 410 -8.94 13.47 5.64
N PHE A 411 -9.29 12.70 4.60
CA PHE A 411 -10.55 12.88 3.89
C PHE A 411 -11.75 12.69 4.83
N ARG A 412 -11.80 11.59 5.59
CA ARG A 412 -12.89 11.28 6.52
C ARG A 412 -13.10 12.37 7.57
N LEU A 413 -12.03 12.90 8.16
CA LEU A 413 -12.10 13.97 9.17
C LEU A 413 -12.64 15.29 8.59
N VAL A 414 -12.29 15.63 7.33
CA VAL A 414 -12.91 16.76 6.63
C VAL A 414 -14.40 16.54 6.39
N ILE A 415 -14.81 15.30 6.05
CA ILE A 415 -16.23 14.95 5.88
C ILE A 415 -16.99 15.05 7.20
N CYS A 416 -16.44 14.54 8.31
CA CYS A 416 -17.07 14.64 9.63
C CYS A 416 -17.26 16.09 10.08
N GLU A 417 -16.26 16.97 9.91
CA GLU A 417 -16.40 18.40 10.24
C GLU A 417 -17.56 19.08 9.50
N LEU A 418 -17.79 18.71 8.24
CA LEU A 418 -18.89 19.26 7.44
C LEU A 418 -20.24 18.60 7.78
N ILE A 419 -20.27 17.34 8.22
CA ILE A 419 -21.47 16.72 8.81
C ILE A 419 -21.86 17.45 10.11
N ASP A 420 -20.90 17.65 11.02
CA ASP A 420 -21.09 18.33 12.31
C ASP A 420 -21.55 19.78 12.15
N ALA A 421 -21.12 20.46 11.07
CA ALA A 421 -21.56 21.81 10.71
C ALA A 421 -22.96 21.86 10.07
N GLY A 422 -23.49 20.72 9.59
CA GLY A 422 -24.73 20.67 8.80
C GLY A 422 -24.53 20.99 7.31
N ASP A 423 -23.31 20.89 6.80
CA ASP A 423 -22.92 21.21 5.42
C ASP A 423 -22.82 19.97 4.49
N LEU A 424 -23.04 18.74 5.01
CA LEU A 424 -23.09 17.49 4.23
C LEU A 424 -24.15 16.53 4.78
N PHE A 425 -24.72 15.68 3.92
CA PHE A 425 -25.56 14.53 4.31
C PHE A 425 -26.74 14.85 5.27
N LEU A 426 -27.22 16.09 5.25
CA LEU A 426 -28.28 16.59 6.12
C LEU A 426 -29.52 15.66 6.11
N GLY A 427 -29.98 15.28 7.30
CA GLY A 427 -31.12 14.38 7.49
C GLY A 427 -30.84 12.88 7.22
N GLN A 428 -29.63 12.50 6.81
CA GLN A 428 -29.21 11.11 6.62
C GLN A 428 -28.56 10.53 7.89
N ASN A 429 -28.21 9.24 7.86
CA ASN A 429 -27.59 8.53 8.99
C ASN A 429 -26.10 8.26 8.74
N THR A 430 -25.24 9.10 9.32
CA THR A 430 -23.81 9.21 9.00
C THR A 430 -22.87 8.28 9.78
N TYR A 431 -23.38 7.53 10.76
CA TYR A 431 -22.59 6.79 11.77
C TYR A 431 -21.44 5.90 11.26
N LYS A 432 -21.49 5.44 9.99
CA LYS A 432 -20.39 4.67 9.39
C LYS A 432 -19.18 5.53 8.98
N LEU A 433 -19.39 6.80 8.64
CA LEU A 433 -18.34 7.78 8.31
C LEU A 433 -17.67 8.32 9.58
N GLU A 434 -18.39 8.36 10.71
CA GLU A 434 -17.87 8.79 12.01
C GLU A 434 -16.82 7.84 12.61
N LYS A 435 -16.80 6.57 12.18
CA LYS A 435 -15.81 5.58 12.61
C LYS A 435 -14.42 5.90 12.02
N ALA A 436 -13.43 6.11 12.88
CA ALA A 436 -12.02 6.26 12.51
C ALA A 436 -11.50 5.11 11.61
N TYR A 437 -10.72 5.47 10.60
CA TYR A 437 -10.17 4.58 9.57
C TYR A 437 -11.22 3.74 8.81
N ALA A 438 -12.48 4.19 8.74
CA ALA A 438 -13.51 3.56 7.91
C ALA A 438 -13.41 3.94 6.41
N PHE A 439 -12.58 4.92 6.06
CA PHE A 439 -12.40 5.41 4.69
C PHE A 439 -10.98 5.11 4.22
N ASP A 440 -10.81 4.03 3.45
CA ASP A 440 -9.52 3.64 2.88
C ASP A 440 -9.05 4.61 1.77
N THR A 441 -7.74 4.79 1.63
CA THR A 441 -7.14 5.54 0.51
C THR A 441 -7.49 4.95 -0.87
N ALA A 442 -7.86 3.66 -0.94
CA ALA A 442 -8.41 3.05 -2.14
C ALA A 442 -9.68 3.76 -2.64
N PHE A 443 -10.52 4.30 -1.75
CA PHE A 443 -11.68 5.11 -2.14
C PHE A 443 -11.27 6.44 -2.77
N LEU A 444 -10.20 7.09 -2.29
CA LEU A 444 -9.69 8.32 -2.92
C LEU A 444 -9.21 8.05 -4.35
N SER A 445 -8.48 6.94 -4.57
CA SER A 445 -8.10 6.49 -5.91
C SER A 445 -9.31 6.25 -6.82
N LEU A 446 -10.38 5.63 -6.30
CA LEU A 446 -11.61 5.40 -7.06
C LEU A 446 -12.35 6.71 -7.41
N MET A 447 -12.46 7.64 -6.47
CA MET A 447 -13.11 8.94 -6.70
C MET A 447 -12.31 9.84 -7.67
N GLU A 448 -10.98 9.84 -7.61
CA GLU A 448 -10.16 10.58 -8.58
C GLU A 448 -10.26 9.97 -9.99
N SER A 449 -10.30 8.63 -10.09
CA SER A 449 -10.39 7.90 -11.37
C SER A 449 -11.75 8.00 -12.08
N ASP A 450 -12.79 8.48 -11.41
CA ASP A 450 -14.16 8.48 -11.94
C ASP A 450 -14.34 9.51 -13.07
N VAL A 451 -14.28 9.07 -14.32
CA VAL A 451 -14.43 9.92 -15.51
C VAL A 451 -15.89 10.16 -15.93
N THR A 452 -16.88 9.68 -15.17
CA THR A 452 -18.30 9.85 -15.52
C THR A 452 -18.83 11.22 -15.11
N ASP A 453 -19.67 11.85 -15.94
CA ASP A 453 -20.23 13.19 -15.66
C ASP A 453 -21.00 13.24 -14.33
N GLU A 454 -21.75 12.16 -14.04
CA GLU A 454 -22.52 12.00 -12.81
C GLU A 454 -21.72 11.43 -11.62
N LEU A 455 -20.43 11.11 -11.81
CA LEU A 455 -19.55 10.53 -10.78
C LEU A 455 -20.14 9.25 -10.14
N LEU A 456 -20.52 8.29 -10.99
CA LEU A 456 -21.21 7.05 -10.63
C LEU A 456 -20.40 6.13 -9.70
N THR A 457 -19.07 6.15 -9.79
CA THR A 457 -18.17 5.43 -8.86
C THR A 457 -18.19 6.10 -7.48
N VAL A 458 -18.24 7.44 -7.44
CA VAL A 458 -18.42 8.18 -6.17
C VAL A 458 -19.78 7.86 -5.55
N ILE A 459 -20.87 7.81 -6.33
CA ILE A 459 -22.18 7.31 -5.85
C ILE A 459 -22.03 5.90 -5.26
N GLY A 460 -21.36 4.99 -5.98
CA GLY A 460 -21.14 3.61 -5.54
C GLY A 460 -20.37 3.50 -4.21
N VAL A 461 -19.33 4.32 -4.00
CA VAL A 461 -18.57 4.36 -2.74
C VAL A 461 -19.46 4.77 -1.56
N PHE A 462 -20.18 5.90 -1.68
CA PHE A 462 -21.00 6.42 -0.58
C PHE A 462 -22.25 5.57 -0.31
N THR A 463 -22.94 5.09 -1.34
CA THR A 463 -24.17 4.28 -1.18
C THR A 463 -23.88 2.85 -0.72
N HIS A 464 -22.86 2.17 -1.28
CA HIS A 464 -22.62 0.74 -0.97
C HIS A 464 -21.98 0.53 0.40
N PHE A 465 -20.91 1.28 0.70
CA PHE A 465 -20.14 1.08 1.92
C PHE A 465 -20.77 1.86 3.08
N PHE A 466 -20.99 3.16 2.89
CA PHE A 466 -21.45 4.07 3.96
C PHE A 466 -22.97 4.07 4.10
N GLY A 467 -23.73 3.88 3.03
CA GLY A 467 -25.20 3.87 3.05
C GLY A 467 -25.81 5.26 3.06
N VAL A 468 -25.12 6.23 2.46
CA VAL A 468 -25.57 7.62 2.30
C VAL A 468 -25.67 7.97 0.82
N GLU A 469 -26.65 8.79 0.47
CA GLU A 469 -26.90 9.34 -0.86
C GLU A 469 -26.19 10.69 -1.02
N THR A 470 -25.92 11.10 -2.26
CA THR A 470 -25.12 12.31 -2.57
C THR A 470 -25.78 13.15 -3.66
N THR A 471 -25.64 14.47 -3.55
CA THR A 471 -25.83 15.41 -4.66
C THR A 471 -24.61 15.42 -5.59
N LEU A 472 -24.77 15.97 -6.80
CA LEU A 472 -23.67 16.11 -7.76
C LEU A 472 -22.59 17.07 -7.22
N GLU A 473 -23.01 18.16 -6.58
CA GLU A 473 -22.15 19.13 -5.88
C GLU A 473 -21.27 18.47 -4.81
N GLU A 474 -21.85 17.61 -3.95
CA GLU A 474 -21.11 16.84 -2.94
C GLU A 474 -20.08 15.92 -3.63
N ARG A 475 -20.46 15.18 -4.68
CA ARG A 475 -19.53 14.30 -5.41
C ARG A 475 -18.38 15.05 -6.08
N GLN A 476 -18.66 16.20 -6.68
CA GLN A 476 -17.64 17.06 -7.30
C GLN A 476 -16.66 17.59 -6.24
N PHE A 477 -17.16 17.99 -5.06
CA PHE A 477 -16.34 18.37 -3.92
C PHE A 477 -15.46 17.21 -3.43
N PHE A 478 -16.03 16.01 -3.23
CA PHE A 478 -15.28 14.82 -2.80
C PHE A 478 -14.15 14.45 -3.77
N LYS A 479 -14.42 14.47 -5.08
CA LYS A 479 -13.39 14.23 -6.10
C LYS A 479 -12.26 15.29 -6.04
N LYS A 480 -12.61 16.57 -5.86
CA LYS A 480 -11.62 17.65 -5.72
C LYS A 480 -10.80 17.53 -4.43
N LEU A 481 -11.43 17.15 -3.31
CA LEU A 481 -10.75 16.94 -2.03
C LEU A 481 -9.77 15.76 -2.10
N ALA A 482 -10.14 14.65 -2.74
CA ALA A 482 -9.22 13.53 -2.99
C ALA A 482 -8.00 13.96 -3.83
N VAL A 483 -8.22 14.74 -4.89
CA VAL A 483 -7.15 15.32 -5.72
C VAL A 483 -6.22 16.21 -4.89
N LEU A 484 -6.75 17.05 -3.99
CA LEU A 484 -5.96 17.92 -3.10
C LEU A 484 -5.08 17.10 -2.13
N ILE A 485 -5.66 16.10 -1.46
CA ILE A 485 -4.95 15.25 -0.49
C ILE A 485 -3.85 14.45 -1.18
N GLY A 486 -4.14 13.80 -2.31
CA GLY A 486 -3.15 13.06 -3.10
C GLY A 486 -2.04 13.96 -3.67
N THR A 487 -2.38 15.19 -4.07
CA THR A 487 -1.40 16.19 -4.53
C THR A 487 -0.52 16.69 -3.39
N ARG A 488 -1.08 16.93 -2.19
CA ARG A 488 -0.30 17.31 -1.00
C ARG A 488 0.69 16.22 -0.60
N SER A 489 0.24 14.96 -0.57
CA SER A 489 1.09 13.79 -0.29
C SER A 489 2.25 13.70 -1.29
N ALA A 490 1.99 13.65 -2.59
CA ALA A 490 3.03 13.53 -3.62
C ALA A 490 4.05 14.70 -3.60
N ARG A 491 3.62 15.91 -3.24
CA ARG A 491 4.49 17.08 -3.11
C ARG A 491 5.39 17.01 -1.86
N LEU A 492 4.87 16.49 -0.75
CA LEU A 492 5.68 16.19 0.43
C LEU A 492 6.65 15.02 0.19
N SER A 493 6.21 13.94 -0.48
CA SER A 493 7.07 12.83 -0.94
C SER A 493 8.26 13.32 -1.77
N ALA A 494 8.03 14.25 -2.70
CA ALA A 494 9.09 14.86 -3.51
C ALA A 494 10.09 15.69 -2.69
N CYS A 495 9.70 16.27 -1.55
CA CYS A 495 10.62 17.00 -0.69
C CYS A 495 11.69 16.08 -0.07
N GLY A 496 11.33 14.86 0.33
CA GLY A 496 12.30 13.88 0.81
C GLY A 496 13.30 13.47 -0.28
N ILE A 497 12.82 13.18 -1.50
CA ILE A 497 13.68 12.87 -2.65
C ILE A 497 14.62 14.04 -2.93
N ALA A 498 14.09 15.27 -2.98
CA ALA A 498 14.87 16.48 -3.24
C ALA A 498 15.94 16.76 -2.17
N ALA A 499 15.71 16.41 -0.91
CA ALA A 499 16.72 16.53 0.15
C ALA A 499 17.93 15.61 -0.11
N ILE A 500 17.68 14.34 -0.50
CA ILE A 500 18.75 13.39 -0.85
C ILE A 500 19.48 13.83 -2.13
N VAL A 501 18.75 14.29 -3.16
CA VAL A 501 19.31 14.83 -4.41
C VAL A 501 20.22 16.05 -4.15
N SER A 502 19.82 16.95 -3.25
CA SER A 502 20.61 18.13 -2.87
C SER A 502 21.87 17.72 -2.12
N LYS A 503 21.70 16.97 -1.02
CA LYS A 503 22.77 16.45 -0.15
C LYS A 503 23.86 15.69 -0.90
N LYS A 504 23.50 14.94 -1.95
CA LYS A 504 24.43 14.13 -2.74
C LYS A 504 24.85 14.77 -4.08
N GLY A 505 24.39 15.98 -4.39
CA GLY A 505 24.78 16.72 -5.59
C GLY A 505 24.23 16.14 -6.91
N TYR A 506 23.25 15.23 -6.87
CA TYR A 506 22.74 14.53 -8.05
C TYR A 506 21.94 15.41 -9.03
N LEU A 507 21.74 16.69 -8.72
CA LEU A 507 20.93 17.60 -9.55
C LEU A 507 21.57 17.94 -10.91
N ASP A 508 22.91 17.95 -11.00
CA ASP A 508 23.62 18.34 -12.22
C ASP A 508 23.81 17.18 -13.21
N GLU A 509 24.14 15.98 -12.71
CA GLU A 509 24.25 14.77 -13.51
C GLU A 509 22.89 14.09 -13.78
N GLY A 510 21.90 14.35 -12.93
CA GLY A 510 20.63 13.60 -12.88
C GLY A 510 20.76 12.30 -12.09
N CYS A 511 19.61 11.73 -11.70
CA CYS A 511 19.55 10.37 -11.18
C CYS A 511 18.18 9.74 -11.39
N ALA A 512 18.16 8.42 -11.56
CA ALA A 512 16.94 7.64 -11.43
C ALA A 512 16.61 7.37 -9.95
N VAL A 513 15.31 7.25 -9.66
CA VAL A 513 14.76 6.98 -8.32
C VAL A 513 13.80 5.81 -8.41
N GLY A 514 14.20 4.67 -7.84
CA GLY A 514 13.36 3.47 -7.79
C GLY A 514 12.27 3.64 -6.74
N ALA A 515 11.03 3.78 -7.17
CA ALA A 515 9.87 3.95 -6.29
C ALA A 515 8.96 2.71 -6.30
N ASP A 516 8.62 2.21 -5.11
CA ASP A 516 7.63 1.15 -4.91
C ASP A 516 6.57 1.56 -3.88
N GLY A 517 5.53 0.75 -3.73
CA GLY A 517 4.45 0.92 -2.76
C GLY A 517 3.11 1.26 -3.41
N SER A 518 2.03 1.06 -2.65
CA SER A 518 0.67 1.16 -3.15
C SER A 518 0.25 2.56 -3.60
N LEU A 519 0.85 3.64 -3.08
CA LEU A 519 0.58 4.99 -3.58
C LEU A 519 1.23 5.19 -4.95
N TYR A 520 2.55 4.94 -5.05
CA TYR A 520 3.28 5.16 -6.31
C TYR A 520 2.75 4.28 -7.44
N ASN A 521 2.43 3.01 -7.15
CA ASN A 521 2.03 2.03 -8.15
C ASN A 521 0.52 2.05 -8.50
N LYS A 522 -0.35 2.66 -7.67
CA LYS A 522 -1.82 2.55 -7.84
C LYS A 522 -2.63 3.81 -7.57
N TYR A 523 -2.07 4.84 -6.93
CA TYR A 523 -2.82 6.09 -6.73
C TYR A 523 -2.76 6.92 -8.03
N PRO A 524 -3.91 7.36 -8.59
CA PRO A 524 -3.93 8.05 -9.87
C PRO A 524 -2.98 9.24 -9.92
N ASN A 525 -2.24 9.40 -11.02
CA ASN A 525 -1.31 10.51 -11.25
C ASN A 525 -0.20 10.70 -10.19
N PHE A 526 0.02 9.77 -9.25
CA PHE A 526 0.94 10.01 -8.12
C PHE A 526 2.38 10.22 -8.57
N ALA A 527 2.91 9.34 -9.42
CA ALA A 527 4.24 9.49 -10.03
C ALA A 527 4.39 10.82 -10.79
N ASN A 528 3.40 11.19 -11.61
CA ASN A 528 3.38 12.45 -12.33
C ASN A 528 3.44 13.66 -11.39
N ARG A 529 2.69 13.63 -10.27
CA ARG A 529 2.72 14.67 -9.23
C ARG A 529 4.06 14.77 -8.53
N VAL A 530 4.72 13.64 -8.24
CA VAL A 530 6.08 13.62 -7.65
C VAL A 530 7.08 14.27 -8.61
N HIS A 531 7.08 13.88 -9.89
CA HIS A 531 7.97 14.47 -10.90
C HIS A 531 7.67 15.97 -11.12
N THR A 532 6.40 16.38 -11.21
CA THR A 532 6.03 17.81 -11.26
C THR A 532 6.50 18.57 -10.02
N ALA A 533 6.45 17.97 -8.84
CA ALA A 533 6.93 18.58 -7.60
C ALA A 533 8.46 18.75 -7.58
N LEU A 534 9.22 17.79 -8.12
CA LEU A 534 10.67 17.91 -8.29
C LEU A 534 11.05 19.06 -9.25
N VAL A 535 10.30 19.23 -10.34
CA VAL A 535 10.43 20.38 -11.26
C VAL A 535 10.05 21.71 -10.57
N ASP A 536 9.00 21.73 -9.74
CA ASP A 536 8.64 22.92 -8.95
C ASP A 536 9.72 23.30 -7.91
N ILE A 537 10.43 22.32 -7.35
CA ILE A 537 11.51 22.53 -6.36
C ILE A 537 12.76 23.08 -7.06
N PHE A 538 13.24 22.40 -8.11
CA PHE A 538 14.54 22.66 -8.75
C PHE A 538 14.50 23.46 -10.05
N GLY A 539 13.31 23.78 -10.57
CA GLY A 539 13.14 24.31 -11.92
C GLY A 539 13.44 23.25 -12.98
N GLU A 540 13.91 23.68 -14.15
CA GLU A 540 14.17 22.80 -15.31
C GLU A 540 15.09 21.60 -15.00
N LYS A 541 16.07 21.75 -14.10
CA LYS A 541 16.96 20.64 -13.68
C LYS A 541 16.21 19.50 -12.98
N GLY A 542 15.05 19.77 -12.37
CA GLY A 542 14.21 18.74 -11.74
C GLY A 542 13.72 17.67 -12.73
N LYS A 543 13.74 17.96 -14.05
CA LYS A 543 13.43 16.98 -15.11
C LYS A 543 14.46 15.85 -15.20
N ASN A 544 15.68 16.08 -14.71
CA ASN A 544 16.76 15.10 -14.67
C ASN A 544 16.62 14.10 -13.49
N ILE A 545 15.61 14.29 -12.62
CA ILE A 545 15.31 13.39 -11.51
C ILE A 545 14.11 12.52 -11.90
N VAL A 546 14.40 11.28 -12.31
CA VAL A 546 13.43 10.40 -12.97
C VAL A 546 12.96 9.32 -11.99
N THR A 547 11.73 9.45 -11.50
CA THR A 547 11.10 8.39 -10.69
C THR A 547 10.54 7.30 -11.59
N HIS A 548 10.83 6.03 -11.31
CA HIS A 548 10.32 4.86 -12.02
C HIS A 548 9.80 3.81 -11.03
N HIS A 549 9.09 2.79 -11.52
CA HIS A 549 8.77 1.63 -10.70
C HIS A 549 10.07 0.89 -10.35
N ALA A 550 10.27 0.60 -9.07
CA ALA A 550 11.45 -0.11 -8.60
C ALA A 550 11.41 -1.62 -8.90
N GLU A 551 12.57 -2.25 -8.84
CA GLU A 551 12.70 -3.70 -8.85
C GLU A 551 12.32 -4.31 -7.48
N ASP A 552 12.15 -5.63 -7.45
CA ASP A 552 11.73 -6.40 -6.27
C ASP A 552 12.77 -6.37 -5.14
N GLY A 553 12.71 -5.34 -4.30
CA GLY A 553 13.68 -5.09 -3.25
C GLY A 553 13.77 -6.19 -2.19
N SER A 554 12.65 -6.61 -1.62
CA SER A 554 12.66 -7.60 -0.54
C SER A 554 12.91 -9.05 -1.01
N GLY A 555 12.74 -9.34 -2.31
CA GLY A 555 13.17 -10.59 -2.94
C GLY A 555 14.55 -10.46 -3.59
N VAL A 556 14.58 -9.94 -4.82
CA VAL A 556 15.78 -9.84 -5.67
C VAL A 556 16.88 -8.99 -5.03
N GLY A 557 16.54 -7.87 -4.40
CA GLY A 557 17.51 -7.02 -3.70
C GLY A 557 18.21 -7.74 -2.54
N SER A 558 17.48 -8.53 -1.77
CA SER A 558 18.01 -9.37 -0.68
C SER A 558 19.01 -10.40 -1.19
N ALA A 559 18.71 -11.05 -2.32
CA ALA A 559 19.60 -12.00 -2.98
C ALA A 559 20.87 -11.34 -3.54
N ILE A 560 20.77 -10.16 -4.15
CA ILE A 560 21.94 -9.41 -4.65
C ILE A 560 22.83 -8.95 -3.47
N ILE A 561 22.23 -8.49 -2.37
CA ILE A 561 22.99 -8.11 -1.16
C ILE A 561 23.69 -9.32 -0.55
N ALA A 562 23.06 -10.51 -0.53
CA ALA A 562 23.72 -11.75 -0.13
C ALA A 562 24.89 -12.12 -1.07
N ALA A 563 24.74 -11.93 -2.39
CA ALA A 563 25.81 -12.14 -3.37
C ALA A 563 27.00 -11.19 -3.15
N MET A 564 26.75 -9.88 -3.09
CA MET A 564 27.78 -8.86 -2.80
C MET A 564 28.48 -9.13 -1.46
N THR A 565 27.72 -9.50 -0.42
CA THR A 565 28.25 -9.81 0.91
C THR A 565 29.13 -11.07 0.89
N LYS A 566 28.71 -12.12 0.17
CA LYS A 566 29.51 -13.32 0.01
C LYS A 566 30.81 -13.02 -0.75
N GLU A 567 30.74 -12.38 -1.92
CA GLU A 567 31.93 -12.04 -2.70
C GLU A 567 32.92 -11.20 -1.88
N ARG A 568 32.43 -10.20 -1.15
CA ARG A 568 33.21 -9.36 -0.24
C ARG A 568 33.90 -10.17 0.87
N LYS A 569 33.18 -11.09 1.52
CA LYS A 569 33.72 -11.95 2.58
C LYS A 569 34.73 -12.97 2.02
N ASP A 570 34.47 -13.56 0.86
CA ASP A 570 35.39 -14.46 0.15
C ASP A 570 36.70 -13.73 -0.27
N GLN A 571 36.63 -12.44 -0.58
CA GLN A 571 37.78 -11.57 -0.86
C GLN A 571 38.51 -11.07 0.41
N GLY A 572 38.02 -11.39 1.61
CA GLY A 572 38.62 -11.02 2.89
C GLY A 572 38.37 -9.57 3.35
N PHE A 573 37.45 -8.84 2.71
CA PHE A 573 37.22 -7.42 3.00
C PHE A 573 36.19 -7.21 4.12
N PHE A 574 36.65 -6.77 5.30
CA PHE A 574 35.83 -6.53 6.49
C PHE A 574 34.93 -7.73 6.87
N VAL A 575 35.51 -8.93 6.94
CA VAL A 575 34.77 -10.22 7.08
C VAL A 575 33.82 -10.27 8.29
N GLU A 576 34.18 -9.60 9.39
CA GLU A 576 33.38 -9.52 10.63
C GLU A 576 32.16 -8.59 10.55
N TYR A 577 32.05 -7.79 9.47
CA TYR A 577 31.02 -6.77 9.26
C TYR A 577 30.11 -7.10 8.07
#